data_AF-A0A6H9Y8E3-F1
#
_entry.id   AF-A0A6H9Y8E3-F1
#
_cell.length_a   1.000
_cell.length_b   1.000
_cell.length_c   1.000
_cell.angle_alpha   90.00
_cell.angle_beta   90.00
_cell.angle_gamma   90.00
#
_symmetry.space_group_name_H-M   'P 1'
#
loop_
_entity.id
_entity.type
_entity.pdbx_description
1 polymer ?
#
loop_
_entity_poly.entity_id
_entity_poly.type
_entity_poly.pdbx_seq_one_letter_code
_entity_poly.pdbx_strand_id
1 'polypeptide(L)'
;MRAAVLFLALAAGPAGAGDARDEGRRIFDRVCAACHFNDLSEAPQVKQPDMWAPRLAKGRDALYRSALEGFVGASGEEMPPRGGQPELSDEAVRAAVDYIVSITTQKGVSP
;
A
#
# COMPACT_ATOMS: atom_id res chain seq x y z
N MET A 1 -42.57 -38.02 -4.96
CA MET A 1 -41.98 -36.73 -4.51
C MET A 1 -40.50 -36.95 -4.22
N ARG A 2 -39.60 -36.45 -5.07
CA ARG A 2 -38.17 -36.32 -4.77
C ARG A 2 -37.75 -34.95 -5.26
N ALA A 3 -37.67 -34.00 -4.34
CA ALA A 3 -37.11 -32.69 -4.62
C ALA A 3 -35.58 -32.83 -4.62
N ALA A 4 -34.97 -32.59 -5.77
CA ALA A 4 -33.53 -32.43 -5.87
C ALA A 4 -33.18 -31.01 -5.43
N VAL A 5 -32.49 -30.88 -4.29
CA VAL A 5 -31.91 -29.61 -3.84
C VAL A 5 -30.54 -29.50 -4.48
N LEU A 6 -30.45 -28.73 -5.56
CA LEU A 6 -29.18 -28.31 -6.14
C LEU A 6 -28.62 -27.17 -5.28
N PHE A 7 -27.64 -27.48 -4.44
CA PHE A 7 -26.77 -26.48 -3.84
C PHE A 7 -25.90 -25.88 -4.95
N LEU A 8 -26.17 -24.63 -5.33
CA LEU A 8 -25.24 -23.83 -6.12
C LEU A 8 -24.02 -23.53 -5.23
N ALA A 9 -22.89 -24.16 -5.52
CA ALA A 9 -21.61 -23.77 -4.97
C ALA A 9 -21.23 -22.40 -5.56
N LEU A 10 -21.16 -21.38 -4.70
CA LEU A 10 -20.63 -20.06 -5.07
C LEU A 10 -19.11 -20.20 -5.20
N ALA A 11 -18.62 -20.32 -6.44
CA ALA A 11 -17.19 -20.28 -6.71
C ALA A 11 -16.68 -18.86 -6.44
N ALA A 12 -15.89 -18.67 -5.38
CA ALA A 12 -15.08 -17.47 -5.21
C ALA A 12 -14.03 -17.45 -6.34
N GLY A 13 -14.21 -16.54 -7.30
CA GLY A 13 -13.27 -16.31 -8.39
C GLY A 13 -11.93 -15.75 -7.86
N PRO A 14 -10.89 -15.72 -8.71
CA PRO A 14 -9.60 -15.14 -8.33
C PRO A 14 -9.81 -13.68 -7.94
N ALA A 15 -9.38 -13.30 -6.74
CA ALA A 15 -9.32 -11.91 -6.30
C ALA A 15 -8.54 -11.12 -7.37
N GLY A 16 -9.22 -10.19 -8.02
CA GLY A 16 -8.70 -9.49 -9.19
C GLY A 16 -7.66 -8.45 -8.78
N ALA A 17 -6.90 -7.94 -9.76
CA ALA A 17 -6.02 -6.79 -9.55
C ALA A 17 -6.76 -5.55 -9.00
N GLY A 18 -8.09 -5.47 -9.22
CA GLY A 18 -8.97 -4.48 -8.60
C GLY A 18 -9.07 -4.62 -7.09
N ASP A 19 -9.22 -5.85 -6.59
CA ASP A 19 -9.35 -6.13 -5.14
C ASP A 19 -8.07 -5.77 -4.39
N ALA A 20 -6.92 -6.09 -4.98
CA ALA A 20 -5.61 -5.74 -4.41
C ALA A 20 -5.37 -4.22 -4.38
N ARG A 21 -5.76 -3.50 -5.44
CA ARG A 21 -5.66 -2.04 -5.49
C ARG A 21 -6.58 -1.39 -4.45
N ASP A 22 -7.80 -1.88 -4.32
CA ASP A 22 -8.76 -1.36 -3.36
C ASP A 22 -8.32 -1.62 -1.92
N GLU A 23 -7.73 -2.78 -1.64
CA GLU A 23 -7.13 -3.08 -0.35
C GLU A 23 -5.94 -2.17 -0.04
N GLY A 24 -5.04 -2.00 -1.02
CA GLY A 24 -3.92 -1.08 -0.89
C GLY A 24 -4.35 0.35 -0.57
N ARG A 25 -5.43 0.83 -1.23
CA ARG A 25 -6.03 2.13 -0.92
C ARG A 25 -6.55 2.20 0.52
N ARG A 26 -7.34 1.22 0.95
CA ARG A 26 -7.91 1.19 2.31
C ARG A 26 -6.82 1.22 3.38
N ILE A 27 -5.73 0.49 3.18
CA ILE A 27 -4.60 0.48 4.11
C ILE A 27 -3.87 1.82 4.08
N PHE A 28 -3.63 2.38 2.89
CA PHE A 28 -3.03 3.70 2.77
C PHE A 28 -3.82 4.75 3.54
N ASP A 29 -5.13 4.84 3.31
CA ASP A 29 -6.01 5.84 3.93
C ASP A 29 -6.00 5.71 5.47
N ARG A 30 -6.05 4.48 5.99
CA ARG A 30 -6.12 4.20 7.43
C ARG A 30 -4.78 4.37 8.16
N VAL A 31 -3.67 4.05 7.50
CA VAL A 31 -2.37 3.87 8.17
C VAL A 31 -1.32 4.79 7.59
N CYS A 32 -1.07 4.70 6.29
CA CYS A 32 0.09 5.32 5.66
C CYS A 32 -0.08 6.82 5.43
N ALA A 33 -1.32 7.28 5.16
CA ALA A 33 -1.64 8.66 4.82
C ALA A 33 -1.32 9.64 5.96
N ALA A 34 -1.36 9.19 7.22
CA ALA A 34 -1.02 10.00 8.38
C ALA A 34 0.37 10.67 8.27
N CYS A 35 1.33 9.99 7.63
CA CYS A 35 2.67 10.52 7.39
C CYS A 35 2.92 10.87 5.92
N HIS A 36 2.43 10.04 4.98
CA HIS A 36 2.77 10.18 3.55
C HIS A 36 1.86 11.10 2.75
N PHE A 37 0.79 11.64 3.34
CA PHE A 37 -0.12 12.59 2.69
C PHE A 37 -0.15 13.97 3.36
N ASN A 38 0.55 14.13 4.48
CA ASN A 38 0.51 15.32 5.32
C ASN A 38 1.87 16.03 5.33
N ASP A 39 1.88 17.35 5.08
CA ASP A 39 3.11 18.17 5.00
C ASP A 39 3.84 18.36 6.35
N LEU A 40 3.31 17.78 7.42
CA LEU A 40 3.86 17.89 8.77
C LEU A 40 4.86 16.78 9.12
N SER A 41 5.04 15.78 8.25
CA SER A 41 6.00 14.70 8.41
C SER A 41 7.15 14.82 7.41
N GLU A 42 8.36 14.42 7.81
CA GLU A 42 9.54 14.28 6.93
C GLU A 42 9.43 13.09 5.97
N ALA A 43 8.34 12.31 6.05
CA ALA A 43 8.06 11.21 5.14
C ALA A 43 7.97 11.68 3.67
N PRO A 44 8.33 10.83 2.69
CA PRO A 44 8.16 11.15 1.28
C PRO A 44 6.68 11.33 0.95
N GLN A 45 6.29 12.58 0.67
CA GLN A 45 4.92 12.97 0.41
C GLN A 45 4.45 12.49 -0.95
N VAL A 46 3.31 11.81 -1.02
CA VAL A 46 2.82 11.22 -2.28
C VAL A 46 2.44 12.27 -3.32
N LYS A 47 2.10 13.49 -2.88
CA LYS A 47 1.83 14.65 -3.73
C LYS A 47 3.08 15.36 -4.24
N GLN A 48 4.27 14.89 -3.85
CA GLN A 48 5.56 15.42 -4.29
C GLN A 48 6.33 14.33 -5.07
N PRO A 49 6.08 14.17 -6.39
CA PRO A 49 6.69 13.10 -7.19
C PRO A 49 8.22 13.08 -7.16
N ASP A 50 8.86 14.24 -7.00
CA ASP A 50 10.32 14.36 -6.94
C ASP A 50 10.91 13.66 -5.70
N MET A 51 10.15 13.59 -4.60
CA MET A 51 10.54 12.83 -3.42
C MET A 51 10.57 11.32 -3.72
N TRP A 52 9.79 10.84 -4.69
CA TRP A 52 9.63 9.42 -5.02
C TRP A 52 10.53 8.93 -6.15
N ALA A 53 10.95 9.79 -7.08
CA ALA A 53 11.85 9.41 -8.17
C ALA A 53 13.09 8.59 -7.74
N PRO A 54 13.92 9.03 -6.76
CA PRO A 54 15.07 8.24 -6.30
C PRO A 54 14.69 6.98 -5.50
N ARG A 55 13.45 6.89 -4.99
CA ARG A 55 12.94 5.70 -4.29
C ARG A 55 12.52 4.65 -5.31
N LEU A 56 11.77 5.06 -6.33
CA LEU A 56 11.35 4.22 -7.45
C LEU A 56 12.54 3.65 -8.22
N ALA A 57 13.63 4.41 -8.37
CA ALA A 57 14.87 3.95 -8.98
C ALA A 57 15.53 2.75 -8.26
N LYS A 58 15.23 2.53 -6.97
CA LYS A 58 15.69 1.36 -6.21
C LYS A 58 14.89 0.08 -6.51
N GLY A 59 13.74 0.21 -7.19
CA GLY A 59 12.84 -0.89 -7.50
C GLY A 59 11.84 -1.22 -6.38
N ARG A 60 10.77 -1.94 -6.76
CA ARG A 60 9.65 -2.26 -5.85
C ARG A 60 10.05 -3.12 -4.66
N ASP A 61 10.96 -4.07 -4.85
CA ASP A 61 11.42 -4.95 -3.77
C ASP A 61 12.09 -4.19 -2.62
N ALA A 62 12.84 -3.13 -2.94
CA ALA A 62 13.43 -2.27 -1.93
C ALA A 62 12.35 -1.50 -1.15
N LEU A 63 11.30 -1.01 -1.83
CA LEU A 63 10.19 -0.32 -1.18
C LEU A 63 9.40 -1.26 -0.26
N TYR A 64 9.14 -2.48 -0.72
CA TYR A 64 8.50 -3.50 0.11
C TYR A 64 9.31 -3.80 1.36
N ARG A 65 10.63 -4.01 1.22
CA ARG A 65 11.50 -4.27 2.36
C ARG A 65 11.42 -3.15 3.38
N SER A 66 11.59 -1.89 2.95
CA SER A 66 11.47 -0.73 3.84
C SER A 66 10.11 -0.64 4.53
N ALA A 67 9.02 -0.95 3.83
CA ALA A 67 7.68 -0.91 4.43
C ALA A 67 7.43 -2.07 5.42
N LEU A 68 7.97 -3.25 5.15
CA LEU A 68 7.79 -4.44 5.99
C LEU A 68 8.67 -4.41 7.23
N GLU A 69 9.95 -4.05 7.06
CA GLU A 69 10.99 -4.12 8.08
C GLU A 69 11.22 -2.79 8.79
N GLY A 70 10.65 -1.71 8.27
CA GLY A 70 10.95 -0.34 8.69
C GLY A 70 12.17 0.23 7.97
N PHE A 71 12.37 1.53 8.15
CA PHE A 71 13.49 2.25 7.54
C PHE A 71 13.93 3.41 8.41
N VAL A 72 15.25 3.59 8.52
CA VAL A 72 15.85 4.78 9.12
C VAL A 72 16.60 5.51 8.01
N GLY A 73 16.21 6.76 7.77
CA GLY A 73 16.79 7.65 6.78
C GLY A 73 18.18 8.13 7.16
N ALA A 74 18.87 8.72 6.19
CA ALA A 74 20.22 9.24 6.40
C ALA A 74 20.25 10.40 7.40
N SER A 75 19.14 11.11 7.56
CA SER A 75 19.01 12.22 8.52
C SER A 75 18.30 11.80 9.82
N GLY A 76 18.03 10.51 9.99
CA GLY A 76 17.33 9.96 11.16
C GLY A 76 15.81 9.89 11.02
N GLU A 77 15.25 10.11 9.83
CA GLU A 77 13.81 9.97 9.60
C GLU A 77 13.39 8.51 9.75
N GLU A 78 12.44 8.22 10.62
CA GLU A 78 12.02 6.85 10.89
C GLU A 78 10.67 6.51 10.21
N MET A 79 10.66 5.40 9.50
CA MET A 79 9.45 4.71 9.07
C MET A 79 9.32 3.42 9.89
N PRO A 80 8.30 3.28 10.75
CA PRO A 80 8.14 2.09 11.56
C PRO A 80 7.83 0.85 10.68
N PRO A 81 8.25 -0.36 11.08
CA PRO A 81 7.87 -1.60 10.42
C PRO A 81 6.34 -1.69 10.26
N ARG A 82 5.87 -2.05 9.07
CA ARG A 82 4.45 -2.15 8.71
C ARG A 82 3.65 -0.86 8.97
N GLY A 83 4.30 0.29 8.90
CA GLY A 83 3.64 1.57 9.22
C GLY A 83 3.19 1.67 10.67
N GLY A 84 3.81 0.92 11.58
CA GLY A 84 3.46 0.87 13.00
C GLY A 84 2.31 -0.07 13.33
N GLN A 85 1.82 -0.84 12.35
CA GLN A 85 0.70 -1.76 12.50
C GLN A 85 1.17 -3.22 12.39
N PRO A 86 1.56 -3.86 13.50
CA PRO A 86 2.13 -5.21 13.49
C PRO A 86 1.14 -6.29 13.02
N GLU A 87 -0.16 -6.00 13.01
CA GLU A 87 -1.21 -6.91 12.56
C GLU A 87 -1.36 -7.00 11.03
N LEU A 88 -0.75 -6.10 10.27
CA LEU A 88 -0.81 -6.13 8.81
C LEU A 88 0.00 -7.29 8.23
N SER A 89 -0.63 -8.10 7.38
CA SER A 89 0.07 -9.14 6.62
C SER A 89 1.07 -8.54 5.61
N ASP A 90 2.01 -9.35 5.13
CA ASP A 90 2.97 -8.91 4.11
C ASP A 90 2.27 -8.49 2.82
N GLU A 91 1.23 -9.22 2.43
CA GLU A 91 0.44 -8.95 1.25
C GLU A 91 -0.29 -7.60 1.37
N ALA A 92 -0.86 -7.33 2.55
CA ALA A 92 -1.52 -6.08 2.86
C ALA A 92 -0.54 -4.89 2.76
N VAL A 93 0.65 -5.02 3.34
CA VAL A 93 1.69 -3.97 3.25
C VAL A 93 2.15 -3.78 1.80
N ARG A 94 2.38 -4.85 1.03
CA ARG A 94 2.77 -4.76 -0.38
C ARG A 94 1.69 -4.11 -1.23
N ALA A 95 0.42 -4.42 -1.00
CA ALA A 95 -0.70 -3.77 -1.67
C ALA A 95 -0.74 -2.26 -1.39
N ALA A 96 -0.47 -1.85 -0.15
CA ALA A 96 -0.38 -0.43 0.21
C ALA A 96 0.81 0.27 -0.49
N VAL A 97 1.98 -0.36 -0.54
CA VAL A 97 3.14 0.16 -1.29
C VAL A 97 2.81 0.31 -2.78
N ASP A 98 2.13 -0.68 -3.36
CA ASP A 98 1.70 -0.63 -4.76
C ASP A 98 0.73 0.51 -5.04
N TYR A 99 -0.21 0.71 -4.13
CA TYR A 99 -1.12 1.85 -4.21
C TYR A 99 -0.35 3.17 -4.16
N ILE A 100 0.59 3.34 -3.22
CA ILE A 100 1.45 4.53 -3.12
C ILE A 100 2.25 4.76 -4.40
N VAL A 101 2.89 3.73 -4.95
CA VAL A 101 3.62 3.82 -6.24
C VAL A 101 2.67 4.23 -7.37
N SER A 102 1.43 3.72 -7.36
CA SER A 102 0.46 4.04 -8.40
C SER A 102 0.03 5.50 -8.37
N ILE A 103 -0.14 6.11 -7.18
CA ILE A 103 -0.60 7.49 -7.03
C ILE A 103 0.55 8.51 -7.09
N THR A 104 1.78 8.09 -6.80
CA THR A 104 2.98 8.97 -6.89
C THR A 104 3.48 9.15 -8.32
N THR A 105 3.09 8.24 -9.22
CA THR A 105 3.48 8.27 -10.65
C THR A 105 2.41 8.89 -11.55
N GLN A 106 1.23 9.24 -11.01
CA GLN A 106 0.20 9.95 -11.76
C GLN A 106 0.45 11.46 -11.72
N LYS A 107 0.51 12.11 -12.88
CA LYS A 107 0.46 13.58 -12.94
C LYS A 107 -0.95 14.04 -12.53
N GLY A 108 -1.08 14.63 -11.34
CA GLY A 108 -2.30 15.35 -10.91
C GLY A 108 -3.22 14.63 -9.92
N VAL A 109 -2.68 14.03 -8.86
CA VAL A 109 -3.51 13.44 -7.79
C VAL A 109 -4.04 14.54 -6.86
N SER A 110 -5.33 14.83 -6.96
CA SER A 110 -6.12 15.42 -5.87
C SER A 110 -6.61 14.32 -4.91
N PRO A 111 -6.77 14.63 -3.60
CA PRO A 111 -7.21 13.69 -2.57
C PRO A 111 -8.49 12.93 -2.91
#